data_AF-A0A654EDR8-F1
#
_entry.id   AF-A0A654EDR8-F1
#
_cell.length_a   1.000
_cell.length_b   1.000
_cell.length_c   1.000
_cell.angle_alpha   90.00
_cell.angle_beta   90.00
_cell.angle_gamma   90.00
#
_symmetry.space_group_name_H-M   'P 1'
#
loop_
_entity.id
_entity.type
_entity.pdbx_description
1 polymer ?
#
loop_
_entity_poly.entity_id
_entity_poly.type
_entity_poly.pdbx_seq_one_letter_code
_entity_poly.pdbx_strand_id
1 'polypeptide(L)'
;MRIFFKNFRILSAALLVALVTVSCTEDEEPVAPPVASFSFEVDATNPLSVTFTNATLEGETFAWDFGDGAGTSAEENPTYTYSAGGTYSVKLTATNEGGSNEATKEVTVKDAEPQNQIKNGTFDDDSEWTLQQFNVNANADISIASGVLTIGEVNPDAGWGGEAHGGAWQAVTVEAGTYGFDLDITTDAADEFWAEVWVGDTEPVADQDYNAEVGATVVLAVNTWDCGDAQATYSGSLRDNNCGSSDGTITLTAGTYYVAIRAGGITFPAGGVVIDNVSMFAED
;
A
#
# COMPACT_ATOMS: atom_id res chain seq x y z
N MET A 1 72.84 69.63 69.87
CA MET A 1 73.07 68.18 69.89
C MET A 1 71.82 67.50 70.43
N ARG A 2 71.10 66.78 69.55
CA ARG A 2 70.00 65.82 69.78
C ARG A 2 68.73 66.24 70.54
N ILE A 3 67.61 66.02 69.83
CA ILE A 3 66.20 66.08 70.22
C ILE A 3 65.75 64.63 70.55
N PHE A 4 64.85 64.41 71.54
CA PHE A 4 63.58 63.63 71.46
C PHE A 4 63.08 63.02 72.79
N PHE A 5 61.86 63.46 73.16
CA PHE A 5 60.63 62.78 73.63
C PHE A 5 60.56 61.72 74.77
N LYS A 6 59.71 62.10 75.74
CA LYS A 6 58.68 61.38 76.53
C LYS A 6 58.46 59.88 76.28
N ASN A 7 58.49 59.11 77.39
CA ASN A 7 57.86 57.78 77.50
C ASN A 7 56.39 57.92 77.92
N PHE A 8 55.46 57.52 77.05
CA PHE A 8 54.04 57.30 77.35
C PHE A 8 53.77 55.79 77.26
N ARG A 9 53.33 55.18 78.36
CA ARG A 9 52.90 53.77 78.37
C ARG A 9 51.48 53.68 77.81
N ILE A 10 51.30 52.97 76.70
CA ILE A 10 49.98 52.65 76.13
C ILE A 10 49.67 51.19 76.50
N LEU A 11 48.59 50.96 77.25
CA LEU A 11 48.00 49.63 77.42
C LEU A 11 47.39 49.20 76.08
N SER A 12 47.81 48.06 75.56
CA SER A 12 47.31 47.46 74.33
C SER A 12 45.98 46.73 74.60
N ALA A 13 44.92 47.10 73.89
CA ALA A 13 43.66 46.36 73.87
C ALA A 13 43.74 45.29 72.78
N ALA A 14 43.57 44.02 73.16
CA ALA A 14 43.49 42.91 72.21
C ALA A 14 42.15 42.95 71.48
N LEU A 15 42.17 43.21 70.17
CA LEU A 15 41.02 43.14 69.28
C LEU A 15 40.82 41.69 68.81
N LEU A 16 39.78 41.03 69.29
CA LEU A 16 39.36 39.71 68.82
C LEU A 16 38.62 39.89 67.49
N VAL A 17 39.27 39.57 66.37
CA VAL A 17 38.60 39.53 65.05
C VAL A 17 37.91 38.18 64.93
N ALA A 18 36.58 38.15 65.11
CA ALA A 18 35.77 36.99 64.73
C ALA A 18 35.72 36.93 63.19
N LEU A 19 36.40 35.94 62.61
CA LEU A 19 36.34 35.68 61.17
C LEU A 19 34.97 35.04 60.86
N VAL A 20 34.00 35.88 60.49
CA VAL A 20 32.72 35.39 59.95
C VAL A 20 33.00 34.95 58.52
N THR A 21 33.11 33.64 58.30
CA THR A 21 33.07 33.07 56.95
C THR A 21 31.63 33.16 56.46
N VAL A 22 31.32 34.23 55.73
CA VAL A 22 30.10 34.29 54.93
C VAL A 22 30.28 33.29 53.80
N SER A 23 29.71 32.09 53.92
CA SER A 23 29.53 31.23 52.75
C SER A 23 28.35 31.79 51.97
N CYS A 24 28.61 32.47 50.86
CA CYS A 24 27.58 32.71 49.86
C CYS A 24 27.18 31.34 49.29
N THR A 25 25.96 30.89 49.58
CA THR A 25 25.27 29.95 48.71
C THR A 25 24.90 30.73 47.46
N GLU A 26 25.43 30.37 46.30
CA GLU A 26 24.90 30.86 45.02
C GLU A 26 23.42 30.47 44.96
N ASP A 27 22.56 31.46 44.76
CA ASP A 27 21.12 31.29 44.64
C ASP A 27 20.88 30.72 43.22
N GLU A 28 20.87 29.40 43.10
CA GLU A 28 20.59 28.71 41.84
C GLU A 28 19.17 29.09 41.39
N GLU A 29 19.03 29.68 40.19
CA GLU A 29 17.70 29.97 39.64
C GLU A 29 16.93 28.66 39.45
N PRO A 30 15.62 28.61 39.76
CA PRO A 30 14.84 27.39 39.63
C PRO A 30 14.84 26.92 38.17
N VAL A 31 15.19 25.65 37.95
CA VAL A 31 15.17 25.02 36.63
C VAL A 31 13.75 25.06 36.06
N ALA A 32 13.60 25.60 34.85
CA ALA A 32 12.30 25.64 34.17
C ALA A 32 11.89 24.24 33.69
N PRO A 33 10.59 23.87 33.74
CA PRO A 33 10.12 22.61 33.16
C PRO A 33 10.26 22.61 31.63
N PRO A 34 10.29 21.43 31.00
CA PRO A 34 10.40 21.33 29.54
C PRO A 34 9.17 21.90 28.84
N VAL A 35 9.31 22.24 27.56
CA VAL A 35 8.20 22.57 26.67
C VAL A 35 8.11 21.47 25.61
N ALA A 36 7.26 20.47 25.85
CA ALA A 36 7.11 19.31 25.00
C ALA A 36 6.55 19.71 23.64
N SER A 37 7.17 19.21 22.58
CA SER A 37 6.72 19.39 21.21
C SER A 37 7.33 18.31 20.33
N PHE A 38 6.64 17.95 19.27
CA PHE A 38 7.15 17.01 18.28
C PHE A 38 6.51 17.23 16.92
N SER A 39 7.06 16.60 15.89
CA SER A 39 6.43 16.38 14.57
C SER A 39 6.49 14.90 14.24
N PHE A 40 5.80 14.50 13.17
CA PHE A 40 5.80 13.12 12.70
C PHE A 40 5.74 13.08 11.18
N GLU A 41 6.18 11.96 10.61
CA GLU A 41 6.11 11.67 9.18
C GLU A 41 5.68 10.20 8.99
N VAL A 42 4.64 9.98 8.20
CA VAL A 42 4.18 8.64 7.81
C VAL A 42 5.05 8.15 6.65
N ASP A 43 5.54 6.92 6.74
CA ASP A 43 6.36 6.32 5.68
C ASP A 43 5.53 6.13 4.41
N ALA A 44 6.05 6.65 3.29
CA ALA A 44 5.37 6.62 2.00
C ALA A 44 5.25 5.21 1.41
N THR A 45 6.12 4.28 1.83
CA THR A 45 6.17 2.88 1.35
C THR A 45 5.54 1.90 2.33
N ASN A 46 5.40 2.29 3.60
CA ASN A 46 4.69 1.53 4.62
C ASN A 46 3.75 2.47 5.39
N PRO A 47 2.46 2.59 4.98
CA PRO A 47 1.54 3.59 5.54
C PRO A 47 1.17 3.35 7.01
N LEU A 48 1.57 2.20 7.58
CA LEU A 48 1.45 1.87 9.00
C LEU A 48 2.66 2.30 9.83
N SER A 49 3.78 2.68 9.21
CA SER A 49 5.01 3.09 9.89
C SER A 49 5.11 4.62 10.00
N VAL A 50 5.45 5.10 11.20
CA VAL A 50 5.55 6.54 11.49
C VAL A 50 6.87 6.83 12.20
N THR A 51 7.60 7.81 11.69
CA THR A 51 8.78 8.37 12.35
C THR A 51 8.39 9.62 13.13
N PHE A 52 8.79 9.69 14.40
CA PHE A 52 8.53 10.83 15.28
C PHE A 52 9.81 11.62 15.51
N THR A 53 9.70 12.95 15.38
CA THR A 53 10.81 13.88 15.59
C THR A 53 10.50 14.76 16.79
N ASN A 54 11.30 14.64 17.83
CA ASN A 54 11.19 15.47 19.03
C ASN A 54 11.66 16.90 18.74
N ALA A 55 10.87 17.87 19.20
CA ALA A 55 11.14 19.30 19.10
C ALA A 55 10.98 19.99 20.47
N THR A 56 11.12 19.23 21.55
CA THR A 56 10.99 19.68 22.94
C THR A 56 12.10 20.66 23.28
N LEU A 57 11.76 21.72 24.01
CA LEU A 57 12.75 22.62 24.61
C LEU A 57 13.01 22.20 26.06
N GLU A 58 14.28 22.25 26.47
CA GLU A 58 14.72 21.96 27.85
C GLU A 58 14.34 20.55 28.36
N GLY A 59 14.21 19.54 27.49
CA GLY A 59 13.90 18.16 27.88
C GLY A 59 15.14 17.27 28.00
N GLU A 60 15.17 16.38 29.01
CA GLU A 60 16.28 15.45 29.24
C GLU A 60 15.90 13.99 28.98
N THR A 61 14.67 13.61 29.36
CA THR A 61 14.14 12.26 29.15
C THR A 61 12.77 12.34 28.50
N PHE A 62 12.45 11.31 27.71
CA PHE A 62 11.26 11.27 26.87
C PHE A 62 10.52 9.95 27.09
N ALA A 63 9.20 10.02 27.11
CA ALA A 63 8.33 8.86 27.11
C ALA A 63 7.23 9.08 26.06
N TRP A 64 7.14 8.13 25.15
CA TRP A 64 6.14 8.10 24.09
C TRP A 64 5.07 7.07 24.41
N ASP A 65 3.82 7.44 24.15
CA ASP A 65 2.66 6.56 24.07
C ASP A 65 2.06 6.78 22.67
N PHE A 66 2.04 5.72 21.86
CA PHE A 66 1.57 5.81 20.47
C PHE A 66 0.04 5.77 20.36
N GLY A 67 -0.71 5.66 21.46
CA GLY A 67 -2.16 5.84 21.49
C GLY A 67 -2.97 4.63 21.00
N ASP A 68 -2.32 3.51 20.69
CA ASP A 68 -2.96 2.23 20.33
C ASP A 68 -3.16 1.31 21.54
N GLY A 69 -2.70 1.73 22.72
CA GLY A 69 -2.78 0.96 23.97
C GLY A 69 -1.70 -0.11 24.13
N ALA A 70 -0.73 -0.20 23.22
CA ALA A 70 0.34 -1.19 23.25
C ALA A 70 1.74 -0.57 23.15
N GLY A 71 1.94 0.36 22.21
CA GLY A 71 3.25 0.87 21.85
C GLY A 71 3.73 2.01 22.74
N THR A 72 4.93 1.86 23.30
CA THR A 72 5.64 2.93 24.03
C THR A 72 7.11 2.98 23.65
N SER A 73 7.76 4.13 23.79
CA SER A 73 9.22 4.27 23.60
C SER A 73 9.83 5.29 24.56
N ALA A 74 11.12 5.12 24.87
CA ALA A 74 11.94 6.10 25.59
C ALA A 74 13.01 6.76 24.71
N GLU A 75 13.02 6.43 23.41
CA GLU A 75 13.93 7.05 22.45
C GLU A 75 13.55 8.51 22.21
N GLU A 76 14.53 9.34 21.89
CA GLU A 76 14.28 10.74 21.57
C GLU A 76 13.47 10.88 20.29
N ASN A 77 13.80 10.11 19.24
CA ASN A 77 13.13 10.14 17.94
C ASN A 77 12.75 8.71 17.50
N PRO A 78 11.66 8.12 18.03
CA PRO A 78 11.30 6.73 17.73
C PRO A 78 10.67 6.58 16.34
N THR A 79 10.79 5.38 15.79
CA THR A 79 9.93 4.90 14.70
C THR A 79 8.99 3.83 15.26
N TYR A 80 7.70 3.92 14.91
CA TYR A 80 6.68 2.96 15.35
C TYR A 80 5.81 2.49 14.20
N THR A 81 5.49 1.20 14.16
CA THR A 81 4.62 0.60 13.16
C THR A 81 3.34 0.10 13.81
N TYR A 82 2.20 0.65 13.40
CA TYR A 82 0.88 0.23 13.86
C TYR A 82 0.47 -1.10 13.23
N SER A 83 -0.40 -1.84 13.92
CA SER A 83 -0.92 -3.11 13.40
C SER A 83 -2.07 -2.95 12.40
N ALA A 84 -2.73 -1.79 12.39
CA ALA A 84 -3.88 -1.51 11.55
C ALA A 84 -3.99 0.00 11.27
N GLY A 85 -4.73 0.35 10.23
CA GLY A 85 -5.11 1.72 9.90
C GLY A 85 -6.00 2.33 10.98
N GLY A 86 -5.86 3.64 11.19
CA GLY A 86 -6.60 4.33 12.22
C GLY A 86 -6.07 5.73 12.51
N THR A 87 -6.77 6.42 13.41
CA THR A 87 -6.32 7.69 13.98
C THR A 87 -5.96 7.47 15.44
N TYR A 88 -4.72 7.77 15.79
CA TYR A 88 -4.13 7.51 17.10
C TYR A 88 -3.72 8.81 17.78
N SER A 89 -4.04 8.94 19.07
CA SER A 89 -3.68 10.10 19.89
C SER A 89 -2.30 9.89 20.51
N VAL A 90 -1.25 10.29 19.79
CA VAL A 90 0.14 10.08 20.21
C VAL A 90 0.53 11.12 21.24
N LYS A 91 1.14 10.68 22.35
CA LYS A 91 1.58 11.54 23.45
C LYS A 91 3.09 11.43 23.68
N LEU A 92 3.75 12.58 23.76
CA LEU A 92 5.13 12.74 24.23
C LEU A 92 5.11 13.38 25.62
N THR A 93 5.67 12.71 26.61
CA THR A 93 5.98 13.27 27.93
C THR A 93 7.48 13.54 28.02
N ALA A 94 7.88 14.80 28.16
CA ALA A 94 9.26 15.19 28.39
C ALA A 94 9.48 15.56 29.86
N THR A 95 10.63 15.19 30.41
CA THR A 95 11.00 15.45 31.82
C THR A 95 12.42 15.98 31.94
N ASN A 96 12.64 16.91 32.87
CA ASN A 96 13.94 17.41 33.36
C ASN A 96 13.88 17.65 34.88
N GLU A 97 14.94 18.19 35.49
CA GLU A 97 14.96 18.51 36.93
C GLU A 97 13.90 19.54 37.38
N GLY A 98 13.44 20.40 36.47
CA GLY A 98 12.39 21.40 36.70
C GLY A 98 10.96 20.85 36.64
N GLY A 99 10.76 19.61 36.16
CA GLY A 99 9.47 18.92 36.11
C GLY A 99 9.19 18.24 34.77
N SER A 100 7.91 18.09 34.44
CA SER A 100 7.47 17.40 33.21
C SER A 100 6.43 18.20 32.43
N ASN A 101 6.41 18.03 31.12
CA ASN A 101 5.40 18.58 30.21
C ASN A 101 5.01 17.55 29.15
N GLU A 102 3.79 17.69 28.61
CA GLU A 102 3.23 16.76 27.63
C GLU A 102 2.78 17.48 26.36
N ALA A 103 2.95 16.81 25.22
CA ALA A 103 2.38 17.19 23.94
C ALA A 103 1.59 16.01 23.36
N THR A 104 0.44 16.30 22.75
CA THR A 104 -0.41 15.30 22.09
C THR A 104 -0.71 15.72 20.66
N LYS A 105 -0.66 14.78 19.72
CA LYS A 105 -1.09 14.97 18.32
C LYS A 105 -1.83 13.75 17.81
N GLU A 106 -2.86 14.00 17.01
CA GLU A 106 -3.54 12.96 16.24
C GLU A 106 -2.69 12.57 15.04
N VAL A 107 -2.44 11.27 14.89
CA VAL A 107 -1.71 10.67 13.77
C VAL A 107 -2.64 9.70 13.06
N THR A 108 -2.91 9.97 11.79
CA THR A 108 -3.69 9.05 10.94
C THR A 108 -2.75 8.22 10.10
N VAL A 109 -2.84 6.90 10.25
CA VAL A 109 -2.21 5.89 9.39
C VAL A 109 -3.30 5.13 8.65
N LYS A 110 -2.94 4.56 7.51
CA LYS A 110 -3.86 3.76 6.69
C LYS A 110 -3.32 2.33 6.61
N ASP A 111 -4.24 1.39 6.49
CA ASP A 111 -3.86 0.05 6.05
C ASP A 111 -3.15 0.15 4.70
N ALA A 112 -2.29 -0.83 4.43
CA ALA A 112 -1.74 -0.96 3.09
C ALA A 112 -2.91 -1.22 2.13
N GLU A 113 -3.07 -0.34 1.13
CA GLU A 113 -4.04 -0.57 0.06
C GLU A 113 -3.68 -1.90 -0.62
N PRO A 114 -4.66 -2.79 -0.88
CA PRO A 114 -4.40 -4.03 -1.58
C PRO A 114 -3.76 -3.70 -2.92
N GLN A 115 -2.57 -4.23 -3.16
CA GLN A 115 -1.84 -3.96 -4.40
C GLN A 115 -2.42 -4.83 -5.50
N ASN A 116 -2.82 -4.21 -6.61
CA ASN A 116 -3.20 -4.93 -7.81
C ASN A 116 -1.96 -5.66 -8.33
N GLN A 117 -2.05 -6.99 -8.40
CA GLN A 117 -0.96 -7.83 -8.88
C GLN A 117 -0.83 -7.80 -10.40
N ILE A 118 -1.90 -7.42 -11.11
CA ILE A 118 -1.90 -7.14 -12.54
C ILE A 118 -1.33 -5.75 -12.73
N LYS A 119 -0.18 -5.65 -13.40
CA LYS A 119 0.35 -4.35 -13.78
C LYS A 119 -0.45 -3.80 -14.94
N ASN A 120 -0.66 -2.49 -14.93
CA ASN A 120 -1.43 -1.80 -15.96
C ASN A 120 -2.78 -2.51 -16.22
N GLY A 121 -3.54 -2.77 -15.15
CA GLY A 121 -4.83 -3.46 -15.20
C GLY A 121 -5.89 -2.76 -16.04
N THR A 122 -5.74 -1.46 -16.26
CA THR A 122 -6.55 -0.66 -17.18
C THR A 122 -5.93 -0.58 -18.58
N PHE A 123 -4.98 -1.44 -18.95
CA PHE A 123 -4.40 -1.48 -20.30
C PHE A 123 -3.91 -0.12 -20.86
N ASP A 124 -3.49 0.83 -20.00
CA ASP A 124 -3.05 2.18 -20.39
C ASP A 124 -1.68 2.22 -21.10
N ASP A 125 -0.83 1.22 -20.85
CA ASP A 125 0.44 0.93 -21.54
C ASP A 125 0.48 -0.48 -22.16
N ASP A 126 0.43 -0.57 -23.49
CA ASP A 126 0.46 -1.81 -24.28
C ASP A 126 1.70 -2.71 -23.99
N SER A 127 2.77 -2.18 -23.37
CA SER A 127 4.04 -2.89 -23.25
C SER A 127 4.10 -4.01 -22.21
N GLU A 128 3.12 -4.08 -21.30
CA GLU A 128 3.11 -5.10 -20.23
C GLU A 128 2.23 -6.32 -20.54
N TRP A 129 1.41 -6.23 -21.59
CA TRP A 129 0.53 -7.30 -22.01
C TRP A 129 1.03 -7.93 -23.30
N THR A 130 1.05 -9.26 -23.34
CA THR A 130 1.34 -10.01 -24.58
C THR A 130 0.02 -10.38 -25.24
N LEU A 131 -0.24 -9.81 -26.42
CA LEU A 131 -1.40 -10.19 -27.24
C LEU A 131 -1.16 -11.56 -27.88
N GLN A 132 -2.17 -12.42 -27.83
CA GLN A 132 -2.02 -13.80 -28.29
C GLN A 132 -3.33 -14.37 -28.86
N GLN A 133 -3.19 -15.09 -29.97
CA GLN A 133 -4.18 -16.07 -30.42
C GLN A 133 -4.03 -17.34 -29.58
N PHE A 134 -5.11 -17.78 -28.96
CA PHE A 134 -5.10 -18.96 -28.10
C PHE A 134 -5.55 -20.23 -28.85
N ASN A 135 -5.61 -20.22 -30.18
CA ASN A 135 -5.93 -21.40 -31.00
C ASN A 135 -5.37 -21.24 -32.43
N VAL A 136 -4.81 -22.31 -33.00
CA VAL A 136 -4.25 -22.37 -34.36
C VAL A 136 -5.22 -21.98 -35.49
N ASN A 137 -6.53 -21.98 -35.25
CA ASN A 137 -7.56 -21.61 -36.23
C ASN A 137 -8.27 -20.29 -35.91
N ALA A 138 -7.86 -19.58 -34.85
CA ALA A 138 -8.45 -18.32 -34.46
C ALA A 138 -7.99 -17.17 -35.37
N ASN A 139 -8.94 -16.31 -35.73
CA ASN A 139 -8.71 -15.12 -36.54
C ASN A 139 -9.21 -13.86 -35.80
N ALA A 140 -8.89 -13.72 -34.51
CA ALA A 140 -9.33 -12.56 -33.75
C ALA A 140 -8.45 -11.33 -34.06
N ASP A 141 -9.07 -10.16 -34.18
CA ASP A 141 -8.36 -8.88 -34.20
C ASP A 141 -8.16 -8.45 -32.75
N ILE A 142 -6.92 -8.48 -32.26
CA ILE A 142 -6.59 -8.18 -30.87
C ILE A 142 -5.81 -6.88 -30.83
N SER A 143 -6.26 -5.92 -30.02
CA SER A 143 -5.56 -4.66 -29.83
C SER A 143 -5.70 -4.15 -28.40
N ILE A 144 -4.68 -3.44 -27.93
CA ILE A 144 -4.81 -2.57 -26.77
C ILE A 144 -4.66 -1.14 -27.29
N ALA A 145 -5.58 -0.27 -26.88
CA ALA A 145 -5.51 1.14 -27.17
C ALA A 145 -6.37 1.93 -26.19
N SER A 146 -5.89 3.10 -25.76
CA SER A 146 -6.67 4.02 -24.91
C SER A 146 -7.17 3.39 -23.60
N GLY A 147 -6.39 2.49 -22.99
CA GLY A 147 -6.77 1.89 -21.72
C GLY A 147 -7.77 0.74 -21.81
N VAL A 148 -7.92 0.10 -22.98
CA VAL A 148 -8.81 -1.06 -23.13
C VAL A 148 -8.17 -2.13 -24.01
N LEU A 149 -8.42 -3.39 -23.68
CA LEU A 149 -8.19 -4.54 -24.57
C LEU A 149 -9.44 -4.75 -25.43
N THR A 150 -9.28 -4.81 -26.74
CA THR A 150 -10.36 -5.11 -27.69
C THR A 150 -10.06 -6.39 -28.44
N ILE A 151 -11.04 -7.31 -28.48
CA ILE A 151 -11.00 -8.56 -29.22
C ILE A 151 -12.15 -8.54 -30.23
N GLY A 152 -11.83 -8.51 -31.52
CA GLY A 152 -12.77 -8.50 -32.63
C GLY A 152 -12.53 -9.65 -33.61
N GLU A 153 -13.19 -9.61 -34.77
CA GLU A 153 -13.10 -10.63 -35.81
C GLU A 153 -12.40 -10.11 -37.07
N VAL A 154 -11.40 -10.84 -37.58
CA VAL A 154 -10.65 -10.46 -38.79
C VAL A 154 -11.40 -10.85 -40.08
N ASN A 155 -12.31 -11.84 -40.07
CA ASN A 155 -12.97 -12.29 -41.30
C ASN A 155 -14.24 -13.18 -41.11
N PRO A 156 -15.45 -12.69 -41.45
CA PRO A 156 -16.71 -13.47 -41.38
C PRO A 156 -16.82 -14.62 -42.41
N ASP A 157 -15.88 -14.74 -43.36
CA ASP A 157 -15.90 -15.76 -44.42
C ASP A 157 -15.00 -17.00 -44.13
N ALA A 158 -14.42 -17.13 -42.93
CA ALA A 158 -13.74 -18.35 -42.49
C ALA A 158 -14.78 -19.44 -42.19
N GLY A 159 -15.33 -20.05 -43.25
CA GLY A 159 -16.55 -20.87 -43.22
C GLY A 159 -16.73 -21.80 -42.02
N TRP A 160 -17.99 -21.91 -41.57
CA TRP A 160 -18.54 -22.84 -40.56
C TRP A 160 -17.51 -23.58 -39.69
N GLY A 161 -17.18 -23.00 -38.53
CA GLY A 161 -16.60 -23.74 -37.39
C GLY A 161 -15.35 -23.16 -36.73
N GLY A 162 -14.90 -21.95 -37.09
CA GLY A 162 -13.80 -21.28 -36.40
C GLY A 162 -14.33 -20.16 -35.51
N GLU A 163 -14.50 -20.43 -34.22
CA GLU A 163 -14.75 -19.37 -33.24
C GLU A 163 -13.52 -18.43 -33.19
N ALA A 164 -13.72 -17.11 -33.26
CA ALA A 164 -12.61 -16.16 -33.20
C ALA A 164 -12.17 -16.02 -31.74
N HIS A 165 -11.01 -16.56 -31.38
CA HIS A 165 -10.51 -16.62 -29.99
C HIS A 165 -9.24 -15.82 -29.84
N GLY A 166 -9.30 -14.74 -29.08
CA GLY A 166 -8.15 -13.89 -28.82
C GLY A 166 -8.03 -13.53 -27.36
N GLY A 167 -6.92 -12.90 -27.01
CA GLY A 167 -6.73 -12.41 -25.67
C GLY A 167 -5.38 -11.76 -25.45
N ALA A 168 -5.12 -11.49 -24.18
CA ALA A 168 -3.84 -11.00 -23.73
C ALA A 168 -3.43 -11.76 -22.46
N TRP A 169 -2.13 -11.86 -22.22
CA TRP A 169 -1.63 -12.40 -20.98
C TRP A 169 -0.49 -11.57 -20.40
N GLN A 170 -0.32 -11.70 -19.08
CA GLN A 170 0.76 -11.07 -18.33
C GLN A 170 1.29 -12.05 -17.27
N ALA A 171 2.61 -11.99 -17.04
CA ALA A 171 3.22 -12.67 -15.90
C ALA A 171 3.07 -11.83 -14.63
N VAL A 172 2.58 -12.46 -13.56
CA VAL A 172 2.43 -11.88 -12.22
C VAL A 172 3.28 -12.66 -11.24
N THR A 173 3.88 -11.98 -10.26
CA THR A 173 4.59 -12.65 -9.15
C THR A 173 3.82 -12.39 -7.88
N VAL A 174 3.44 -13.46 -7.19
CA VAL A 174 2.57 -13.42 -6.02
C VAL A 174 3.24 -14.13 -4.85
N GLU A 175 2.81 -13.76 -3.64
CA GLU A 175 3.08 -14.54 -2.44
C GLU A 175 2.04 -15.66 -2.28
N ALA A 176 2.21 -16.52 -1.28
CA ALA A 176 1.21 -17.54 -0.99
C ALA A 176 -0.05 -16.89 -0.40
N GLY A 177 -1.22 -17.15 -0.99
CA GLY A 177 -2.48 -16.53 -0.57
C GLY A 177 -3.66 -16.88 -1.45
N THR A 178 -4.84 -16.38 -1.09
CA THR A 178 -6.02 -16.39 -1.95
C THR A 178 -6.13 -15.03 -2.64
N TYR A 179 -6.43 -15.06 -3.92
CA TYR A 179 -6.51 -13.88 -4.77
C TYR A 179 -7.88 -13.82 -5.43
N GLY A 180 -8.51 -12.64 -5.38
CA GLY A 180 -9.73 -12.33 -6.09
C GLY A 180 -9.42 -11.59 -7.38
N PHE A 181 -10.10 -11.99 -8.46
CA PHE A 181 -10.03 -11.34 -9.75
C PHE A 181 -11.31 -10.56 -10.03
N ASP A 182 -11.14 -9.43 -10.69
CA ASP A 182 -12.24 -8.68 -11.27
C ASP A 182 -11.79 -8.02 -12.57
N LEU A 183 -12.72 -7.83 -13.49
CA LEU A 183 -12.51 -7.04 -14.70
C LEU A 183 -13.86 -6.59 -15.24
N ASP A 184 -13.86 -5.51 -16.01
CA ASP A 184 -15.04 -5.00 -16.68
C ASP A 184 -15.06 -5.51 -18.13
N ILE A 185 -16.20 -6.04 -18.57
CA ILE A 185 -16.43 -6.36 -19.99
C ILE A 185 -17.53 -5.47 -20.53
N THR A 186 -17.33 -4.95 -21.74
CA THR A 186 -18.38 -4.35 -22.55
C THR A 186 -18.43 -5.02 -23.92
N THR A 187 -19.60 -5.53 -24.31
CA THR A 187 -19.85 -6.05 -25.66
C THR A 187 -21.26 -5.68 -26.12
N ASP A 188 -21.38 -5.31 -27.39
CA ASP A 188 -22.67 -5.23 -28.09
C ASP A 188 -23.13 -6.65 -28.51
N ALA A 189 -24.30 -6.75 -29.15
CA ALA A 189 -24.92 -8.00 -29.62
C ALA A 189 -23.93 -8.99 -30.26
N ALA A 190 -23.45 -9.96 -29.47
CA ALA A 190 -22.56 -11.03 -29.89
C ALA A 190 -23.28 -12.38 -29.80
N ASP A 191 -23.17 -13.21 -30.84
CA ASP A 191 -23.72 -14.58 -30.80
C ASP A 191 -22.71 -15.52 -30.17
N GLU A 192 -23.17 -16.29 -29.17
CA GLU A 192 -22.36 -17.30 -28.49
C GLU A 192 -21.06 -16.74 -27.89
N PHE A 193 -21.13 -15.52 -27.35
CA PHE A 193 -19.99 -14.88 -26.69
C PHE A 193 -19.61 -15.60 -25.39
N TRP A 194 -18.30 -15.67 -25.16
CA TRP A 194 -17.72 -16.13 -23.92
C TRP A 194 -16.45 -15.32 -23.59
N ALA A 195 -16.16 -15.17 -22.30
CA ALA A 195 -14.91 -14.60 -21.83
C ALA A 195 -14.46 -15.27 -20.53
N GLU A 196 -13.15 -15.44 -20.39
CA GLU A 196 -12.56 -16.20 -19.31
C GLU A 196 -11.22 -15.63 -18.86
N VAL A 197 -10.94 -15.80 -17.57
CA VAL A 197 -9.63 -15.55 -16.96
C VAL A 197 -9.02 -16.88 -16.55
N TRP A 198 -7.83 -17.16 -17.05
CA TRP A 198 -7.06 -18.35 -16.75
C TRP A 198 -5.76 -17.99 -16.05
N VAL A 199 -5.40 -18.79 -15.05
CA VAL A 199 -4.17 -18.61 -14.27
C VAL A 199 -3.42 -19.94 -14.22
N GLY A 200 -2.14 -19.92 -14.55
CA GLY A 200 -1.29 -21.11 -14.53
C GLY A 200 0.17 -20.76 -14.31
N ASP A 201 0.99 -21.75 -14.01
CA ASP A 201 2.43 -21.61 -13.74
C ASP A 201 3.31 -21.79 -14.99
N THR A 202 2.67 -22.04 -16.14
CA THR A 202 3.31 -22.27 -17.43
C THR A 202 3.06 -21.09 -18.35
N GLU A 203 4.09 -20.60 -19.03
CA GLU A 203 3.96 -19.49 -19.96
C GLU A 203 3.07 -19.87 -21.16
N PRO A 204 2.09 -19.03 -21.55
CA PRO A 204 1.31 -19.25 -22.74
C PRO A 204 2.18 -19.34 -24.00
N VAL A 205 1.90 -20.33 -24.85
CA VAL A 205 2.59 -20.54 -26.12
C VAL A 205 1.68 -20.10 -27.26
N ALA A 206 2.18 -19.25 -28.15
CA ALA A 206 1.42 -18.75 -29.29
C ALA A 206 0.74 -19.87 -30.08
N ASP A 207 -0.51 -19.63 -30.48
CA ASP A 207 -1.36 -20.56 -31.23
C ASP A 207 -1.68 -21.88 -30.51
N GLN A 208 -1.46 -21.95 -29.18
CA GLN A 208 -1.87 -23.08 -28.35
C GLN A 208 -2.93 -22.66 -27.34
N ASP A 209 -3.87 -23.58 -27.06
CA ASP A 209 -4.84 -23.39 -26.00
C ASP A 209 -4.14 -23.29 -24.65
N TYR A 210 -4.56 -22.31 -23.84
CA TYR A 210 -4.16 -22.19 -22.45
C TYR A 210 -5.27 -22.72 -21.55
N ASN A 211 -5.08 -23.93 -21.01
CA ASN A 211 -6.11 -24.71 -20.35
C ASN A 211 -5.53 -25.65 -19.27
N ALA A 212 -6.37 -26.51 -18.69
CA ALA A 212 -5.98 -27.47 -17.66
C ALA A 212 -4.92 -28.50 -18.10
N GLU A 213 -4.78 -28.80 -19.39
CA GLU A 213 -3.75 -29.73 -19.88
C GLU A 213 -2.34 -29.15 -19.79
N VAL A 214 -2.22 -27.82 -19.83
CA VAL A 214 -0.97 -27.07 -19.66
C VAL A 214 -0.83 -26.46 -18.25
N GLY A 215 -1.62 -26.92 -17.29
CA GLY A 215 -1.52 -26.51 -15.89
C GLY A 215 -2.24 -25.21 -15.54
N ALA A 216 -3.09 -24.68 -16.42
CA ALA A 216 -3.89 -23.50 -16.14
C ALA A 216 -5.25 -23.83 -15.53
N THR A 217 -5.74 -22.97 -14.65
CA THR A 217 -7.05 -23.06 -14.00
C THR A 217 -7.90 -21.87 -14.40
N VAL A 218 -9.17 -22.11 -14.74
CA VAL A 218 -10.13 -21.03 -14.98
C VAL A 218 -10.56 -20.42 -13.65
N VAL A 219 -10.43 -19.11 -13.52
CA VAL A 219 -10.76 -18.34 -12.31
C VAL A 219 -12.05 -17.58 -12.46
N LEU A 220 -12.32 -17.03 -13.65
CA LEU A 220 -13.56 -16.39 -14.04
C LEU A 220 -13.99 -16.90 -15.41
N ALA A 221 -15.28 -17.14 -15.58
CA ALA A 221 -15.87 -17.53 -16.86
C ALA A 221 -17.27 -16.95 -16.98
N VAL A 222 -17.57 -16.35 -18.12
CA VAL A 222 -18.90 -15.90 -18.52
C VAL A 222 -19.19 -16.38 -19.93
N ASN A 223 -20.45 -16.69 -20.20
CA ASN A 223 -20.94 -16.95 -21.54
C ASN A 223 -22.41 -16.54 -21.66
N THR A 224 -22.88 -16.33 -22.90
CA THR A 224 -24.24 -15.84 -23.16
C THR A 224 -25.34 -16.86 -22.89
N TRP A 225 -25.06 -18.17 -22.96
CA TRP A 225 -26.06 -19.22 -22.74
C TRP A 225 -26.33 -19.49 -21.25
N ASP A 226 -25.36 -19.26 -20.37
CA ASP A 226 -25.53 -19.32 -18.92
C ASP A 226 -26.24 -18.06 -18.37
N CYS A 227 -26.14 -16.92 -19.06
CA CYS A 227 -26.91 -15.70 -18.77
C CYS A 227 -28.39 -15.75 -19.20
N GLY A 228 -28.81 -16.82 -19.88
CA GLY A 228 -30.07 -16.87 -20.62
C GLY A 228 -30.01 -16.00 -21.88
N ASP A 229 -30.48 -16.54 -23.02
CA ASP A 229 -30.38 -16.02 -24.40
C ASP A 229 -30.77 -14.53 -24.67
N ALA A 230 -31.06 -13.73 -23.63
CA ALA A 230 -31.50 -12.34 -23.68
C ALA A 230 -30.37 -11.29 -23.49
N GLN A 231 -29.13 -11.66 -23.19
CA GLN A 231 -28.03 -10.70 -23.08
C GLN A 231 -27.06 -10.78 -24.25
N ALA A 232 -27.53 -10.33 -25.41
CA ALA A 232 -26.66 -10.03 -26.54
C ALA A 232 -25.66 -8.90 -26.18
N THR A 233 -26.02 -8.03 -25.21
CA THR A 233 -25.19 -6.94 -24.72
C THR A 233 -24.79 -7.17 -23.26
N TYR A 234 -23.52 -6.94 -22.92
CA TYR A 234 -23.03 -6.97 -21.54
C TYR A 234 -22.19 -5.72 -21.25
N SER A 235 -22.31 -5.17 -20.05
CA SER A 235 -21.48 -4.05 -19.57
C SER A 235 -21.42 -4.07 -18.04
N GLY A 236 -20.22 -4.25 -17.49
CA GLY A 236 -19.95 -4.19 -16.05
C GLY A 236 -18.94 -5.22 -15.56
N SER A 237 -18.79 -5.29 -14.23
CA SER A 237 -17.85 -6.19 -13.55
C SER A 237 -18.27 -7.66 -13.72
N LEU A 238 -17.30 -8.47 -14.14
CA LEU A 238 -17.44 -9.91 -14.28
C LEU A 238 -17.72 -10.59 -12.94
N ARG A 239 -17.17 -10.08 -11.84
CA ARG A 239 -17.39 -10.63 -10.49
C ARG A 239 -18.83 -10.47 -10.02
N ASP A 240 -19.52 -9.43 -10.48
CA ASP A 240 -20.90 -9.10 -10.07
C ASP A 240 -21.99 -9.72 -10.97
N ASN A 241 -21.61 -10.47 -12.01
CA ASN A 241 -22.51 -10.72 -13.13
C ASN A 241 -23.57 -11.82 -12.95
N ASN A 242 -23.52 -12.61 -11.87
CA ASN A 242 -24.45 -13.70 -11.58
C ASN A 242 -24.68 -14.70 -12.75
N CYS A 243 -23.76 -14.69 -13.72
CA CYS A 243 -23.81 -15.42 -14.99
C CYS A 243 -22.67 -16.43 -15.13
N GLY A 244 -21.68 -16.40 -14.23
CA GLY A 244 -20.55 -17.31 -14.19
C GLY A 244 -20.68 -18.44 -13.16
N SER A 245 -19.77 -19.41 -13.22
CA SER A 245 -19.76 -20.59 -12.34
C SER A 245 -18.74 -20.54 -11.20
N SER A 246 -17.88 -19.52 -11.15
CA SER A 246 -16.84 -19.33 -10.13
C SER A 246 -17.03 -18.00 -9.36
N ASP A 247 -16.50 -17.95 -8.14
CA ASP A 247 -16.54 -16.75 -7.27
C ASP A 247 -15.41 -15.74 -7.56
N GLY A 248 -14.66 -15.97 -8.64
CA GLY A 248 -13.53 -15.15 -9.06
C GLY A 248 -12.27 -15.31 -8.22
N THR A 249 -12.18 -16.34 -7.37
CA THR A 249 -11.03 -16.52 -6.48
C THR A 249 -10.14 -17.71 -6.85
N ILE A 250 -8.85 -17.61 -6.51
CA ILE A 250 -7.87 -18.69 -6.64
C ILE A 250 -6.85 -18.66 -5.51
N THR A 251 -6.50 -19.83 -4.98
CA THR A 251 -5.41 -19.96 -3.98
C THR A 251 -4.12 -20.36 -4.68
N LEU A 252 -3.07 -19.57 -4.48
CA LEU A 252 -1.76 -19.73 -5.11
C LEU A 252 -0.67 -19.92 -4.06
N THR A 253 0.38 -20.67 -4.41
CA THR A 253 1.65 -20.65 -3.67
C THR A 253 2.54 -19.52 -4.18
N ALA A 254 3.49 -19.06 -3.36
CA ALA A 254 4.44 -18.03 -3.80
C ALA A 254 5.19 -18.45 -5.08
N GLY A 255 5.21 -17.57 -6.08
CA GLY A 255 5.79 -17.87 -7.39
C GLY A 255 5.32 -16.93 -8.49
N THR A 256 5.76 -17.24 -9.71
CA THR A 256 5.31 -16.53 -10.92
C THR A 256 4.19 -17.33 -11.59
N TYR A 257 3.12 -16.64 -11.94
CA TYR A 257 1.99 -17.18 -12.69
C TYR A 257 1.72 -16.32 -13.92
N TYR A 258 1.00 -16.89 -14.87
CA TYR A 258 0.61 -16.24 -16.10
C TYR A 258 -0.91 -16.13 -16.11
N VAL A 259 -1.38 -14.89 -16.04
CA VAL A 259 -2.80 -14.53 -16.12
C VAL A 259 -3.13 -14.27 -17.57
N ALA A 260 -3.99 -15.10 -18.14
CA ALA A 260 -4.48 -14.97 -19.50
C ALA A 260 -5.96 -14.58 -19.46
N ILE A 261 -6.28 -13.47 -20.11
CA ILE A 261 -7.66 -13.03 -20.35
C ILE A 261 -7.96 -13.34 -21.80
N ARG A 262 -9.01 -14.12 -22.03
CA ARG A 262 -9.42 -14.54 -23.36
C ARG A 262 -10.90 -14.36 -23.57
N ALA A 263 -11.29 -14.06 -24.79
CA ALA A 263 -12.68 -13.99 -25.19
C ALA A 263 -12.85 -14.57 -26.59
N GLY A 264 -14.07 -15.04 -26.85
CA GLY A 264 -14.45 -15.62 -28.11
C GLY A 264 -15.94 -15.51 -28.40
N GLY A 265 -16.31 -15.89 -29.62
CA GLY A 265 -17.68 -15.96 -30.07
C GLY A 265 -17.78 -16.44 -31.51
N ILE A 266 -19.01 -16.71 -31.96
CA ILE A 266 -19.31 -17.06 -33.37
C ILE A 266 -19.37 -15.79 -34.22
N THR A 267 -19.96 -14.72 -33.70
CA THR A 267 -20.01 -13.41 -34.35
C THR A 267 -19.55 -12.33 -33.39
N PHE A 268 -18.72 -11.40 -33.87
CA PHE A 268 -18.31 -10.24 -33.10
C PHE A 268 -19.10 -9.00 -33.51
N PRO A 269 -19.54 -8.16 -32.56
CA PRO A 269 -20.08 -6.86 -32.89
C PRO A 269 -18.98 -5.99 -33.54
N ALA A 270 -19.38 -4.95 -34.27
CA ALA A 270 -18.43 -4.06 -34.95
C ALA A 270 -17.43 -3.38 -34.00
N GLY A 271 -17.77 -3.24 -32.71
CA GLY A 271 -16.88 -2.72 -31.66
C GLY A 271 -16.00 -3.78 -30.97
N GLY A 272 -16.20 -5.07 -31.29
CA GLY A 272 -15.56 -6.18 -30.59
C GLY A 272 -16.03 -6.32 -29.14
N VAL A 273 -15.36 -7.23 -28.43
CA VAL A 273 -15.42 -7.36 -26.97
C VAL A 273 -14.38 -6.43 -26.39
N VAL A 274 -14.80 -5.52 -25.53
CA VAL A 274 -13.94 -4.57 -24.81
C VAL A 274 -13.76 -5.05 -23.38
N ILE A 275 -12.52 -5.05 -22.92
CA ILE A 275 -12.12 -5.49 -21.58
C ILE A 275 -11.28 -4.37 -20.96
N ASP A 276 -11.62 -3.97 -19.74
CA ASP A 276 -10.91 -2.95 -18.98
C ASP A 276 -10.94 -3.24 -17.48
N ASN A 277 -10.27 -2.36 -16.71
CA ASN A 277 -10.28 -2.39 -15.25
C ASN A 277 -9.94 -3.76 -14.62
N VAL A 278 -8.97 -4.47 -15.19
CA VAL A 278 -8.51 -5.78 -14.72
C VAL A 278 -7.79 -5.62 -13.39
N SER A 279 -8.17 -6.42 -12.42
CA SER A 279 -7.50 -6.48 -11.14
C SER A 279 -7.37 -7.89 -10.59
N MET A 280 -6.27 -8.11 -9.87
CA MET A 280 -6.06 -9.26 -9.00
C MET A 280 -5.57 -8.74 -7.65
N PHE A 281 -6.38 -8.90 -6.61
CA PHE A 281 -6.04 -8.48 -5.25
C PHE A 281 -5.92 -9.69 -4.33
N ALA A 282 -5.04 -9.62 -3.33
CA ALA A 282 -5.07 -10.59 -2.24
C ALA A 282 -6.38 -10.42 -1.44
N GLU A 283 -7.01 -11.53 -1.08
CA GLU A 283 -8.19 -11.58 -0.22
C GLU A 283 -7.76 -11.87 1.22
N ASP A 284 -8.38 -11.20 2.20
CA ASP A 284 -8.11 -11.31 3.64
C ASP A 284 -8.74 -12.55 4.30
#